data_AF-A0A945MCF0-F1
#
_entry.id   AF-A0A945MCF0-F1
#
_cell.length_a   1.000
_cell.length_b   1.000
_cell.length_c   1.000
_cell.angle_alpha   90.00
_cell.angle_beta   90.00
_cell.angle_gamma   90.00
#
_symmetry.space_group_name_H-M   'P 1'
#
loop_
_entity.id
_entity.type
_entity.pdbx_description
1 polymer ?
#
loop_
_entity_poly.entity_id
_entity_poly.type
_entity_poly.pdbx_seq_one_letter_code
_entity_poly.pdbx_strand_id
1 'polypeptide(L)'
;MKGLDSLIRIAKWRVDEARRNLAELDRLAEGLRDRLCALDEEVARERTVAAADPEAARSFAGYRAAAAVRRGRLKESLADLETRHAAMQEQLNDAYGELKRYEIAARDKARREALAVRRAEQAGLDEIGLRVHRAASG
;
A
#
# COMPACT_ATOMS: atom_id res chain seq x y z
N MET A 1 2.35 27.74 -6.29
CA MET A 1 3.02 26.42 -6.30
C MET A 1 3.10 25.78 -4.91
N LYS A 2 3.78 26.39 -3.92
CA LYS A 2 4.13 25.77 -2.61
C LYS A 2 3.04 24.97 -1.85
N GLY A 3 1.78 25.40 -1.86
CA GLY A 3 0.70 24.71 -1.11
C GLY A 3 0.33 23.34 -1.67
N LEU A 4 0.02 23.26 -2.97
CA LEU A 4 -0.35 22.00 -3.63
C LEU A 4 0.83 21.02 -3.69
N ASP A 5 2.04 21.52 -3.93
CA ASP A 5 3.24 20.68 -3.96
C ASP A 5 3.52 20.04 -2.59
N SER A 6 3.24 20.76 -1.50
CA SER A 6 3.36 20.23 -0.14
C SER A 6 2.31 19.16 0.15
N LEU A 7 1.06 19.36 -0.28
CA LEU A 7 0.00 18.36 -0.16
C LEU A 7 0.32 17.09 -0.95
N ILE A 8 0.83 17.22 -2.18
CA ILE A 8 1.27 16.07 -2.98
C ILE A 8 2.38 15.30 -2.25
N ARG A 9 3.36 16.01 -1.66
CA ARG A 9 4.43 15.36 -0.90
C ARG A 9 3.91 14.56 0.29
N ILE A 10 3.00 15.15 1.06
CA ILE A 10 2.37 14.49 2.21
C ILE A 10 1.57 13.26 1.73
N ALA A 11 0.78 13.39 0.67
CA ALA A 11 0.01 12.28 0.11
C ALA A 11 0.89 11.13 -0.41
N LYS A 12 2.02 11.44 -1.08
CA LYS A 12 3.01 10.41 -1.47
C LYS A 12 3.57 9.67 -0.26
N TRP A 13 3.95 10.42 0.78
CA TRP A 13 4.45 9.82 2.01
C TRP A 13 3.42 8.89 2.67
N ARG A 14 2.13 9.28 2.68
CA ARG A 14 1.04 8.42 3.17
C ARG A 14 0.89 7.14 2.36
N VAL A 15 0.97 7.22 1.03
CA VAL A 15 0.96 6.02 0.16
C VAL A 15 2.14 5.10 0.47
N ASP A 16 3.34 5.65 0.63
CA ASP A 16 4.54 4.88 0.93
C ASP A 16 4.53 4.29 2.35
N GLU A 17 3.92 4.97 3.32
CA GLU A 17 3.67 4.44 4.66
C GLU A 17 2.66 3.29 4.62
N ALA A 18 1.51 3.45 3.96
CA ALA A 18 0.51 2.39 3.82
C ALA A 18 1.07 1.14 3.12
N ARG A 19 1.90 1.31 2.07
CA ARG A 19 2.62 0.21 1.41
C ARG A 19 3.56 -0.53 2.35
N ARG A 20 4.31 0.20 3.18
CA ARG A 20 5.25 -0.40 4.14
C ARG A 20 4.51 -1.20 5.20
N ASN A 21 3.41 -0.68 5.72
CA ASN A 21 2.57 -1.37 6.70
C ASN A 21 1.95 -2.65 6.12
N LEU A 22 1.47 -2.59 4.87
CA LEU A 22 0.95 -3.77 4.17
C LEU A 22 2.02 -4.86 4.02
N ALA A 23 3.23 -4.48 3.57
CA ALA A 23 4.34 -5.41 3.43
C ALA A 23 4.79 -6.01 4.77
N GLU A 24 4.65 -5.29 5.87
CA GLU A 24 4.90 -5.83 7.22
C GLU A 24 3.86 -6.87 7.61
N LEU A 25 2.57 -6.61 7.36
CA LEU A 25 1.49 -7.59 7.60
C LEU A 25 1.70 -8.86 6.77
N ASP A 26 2.10 -8.74 5.51
CA ASP A 26 2.40 -9.88 4.64
C ASP A 26 3.53 -10.75 5.20
N ARG A 27 4.63 -10.13 5.64
CA ARG A 27 5.74 -10.86 6.28
C ARG A 27 5.31 -11.57 7.57
N LEU A 28 4.48 -10.93 8.38
CA LEU A 28 3.95 -11.55 9.59
C LEU A 28 3.06 -12.76 9.25
N ALA A 29 2.21 -12.64 8.24
CA ALA A 29 1.36 -13.72 7.77
C ALA A 29 2.18 -14.90 7.21
N GLU A 30 3.21 -14.61 6.41
CA GLU A 30 4.16 -15.61 5.91
C GLU A 30 4.85 -16.36 7.08
N GLY A 31 5.36 -15.63 8.07
CA GLY A 31 5.96 -16.25 9.25
C GLY A 31 5.00 -17.13 10.07
N LEU A 32 3.69 -16.82 10.08
CA LEU A 32 2.69 -17.70 10.70
C LEU A 32 2.41 -18.96 9.85
N ARG A 33 2.39 -18.82 8.52
CA ARG A 33 2.23 -19.95 7.59
C ARG A 33 3.41 -20.92 7.68
N ASP A 34 4.63 -20.40 7.80
CA ASP A 34 5.83 -21.24 8.01
C ASP A 34 5.75 -22.01 9.33
N ARG A 35 5.30 -21.36 10.41
CA ARG A 35 5.11 -22.02 11.71
C ARG A 35 4.02 -23.09 11.66
N LEU A 36 2.96 -22.88 10.88
CA LEU A 36 1.93 -23.89 10.65
C LEU A 36 2.50 -25.09 9.91
N CYS A 37 3.26 -24.87 8.83
CA CYS A 37 3.91 -25.93 8.07
C CYS A 37 4.86 -26.74 8.96
N ALA A 38 5.74 -26.06 9.70
CA ALA A 38 6.68 -26.71 10.62
C ALA A 38 5.97 -27.54 11.70
N LEU A 39 4.85 -27.06 12.23
CA LEU A 39 4.04 -27.81 13.20
C LEU A 39 3.41 -29.05 12.59
N ASP A 40 2.88 -28.96 11.37
CA ASP A 40 2.28 -30.11 10.68
C ASP A 40 3.36 -31.18 10.35
N GLU A 41 4.58 -30.76 9.97
CA GLU A 41 5.72 -31.67 9.80
C GLU A 41 6.15 -32.31 11.12
N GLU A 42 6.20 -31.54 12.22
CA GLU A 42 6.53 -32.04 13.56
C GLU A 42 5.53 -33.12 13.99
N VAL A 43 4.23 -32.87 13.84
CA VAL A 43 3.16 -33.84 14.13
C VAL A 43 3.29 -35.10 13.27
N ALA A 44 3.68 -34.99 12.00
CA ALA A 44 3.89 -36.13 11.13
C ALA A 44 5.08 -37.00 11.56
N ARG A 45 6.19 -36.38 12.00
CA ARG A 45 7.35 -37.08 12.57
C ARG A 45 6.97 -37.80 13.86
N GLU A 46 6.32 -37.11 14.79
CA GLU A 46 5.88 -37.68 16.07
C GLU A 46 4.91 -38.84 15.87
N ARG A 47 4.01 -38.76 14.87
CA ARG A 47 3.12 -39.86 14.51
C ARG A 47 3.90 -41.10 14.06
N THR A 48 4.96 -40.91 13.28
CA THR A 48 5.78 -42.03 12.78
C THR A 48 6.52 -42.72 13.92
N VAL A 49 7.08 -41.94 14.85
CA VAL A 49 7.74 -42.47 16.06
C VAL A 49 6.75 -43.23 16.93
N ALA A 50 5.58 -42.65 17.19
CA ALA A 50 4.50 -43.25 17.96
C ALA A 50 3.97 -44.56 17.35
N ALA A 51 4.04 -44.72 16.03
CA ALA A 51 3.65 -45.95 15.35
C ALA A 51 4.68 -47.09 15.52
N ALA A 52 5.94 -46.75 15.78
CA ALA A 52 7.03 -47.71 15.94
C ALA A 52 7.23 -48.18 17.40
N ASP A 53 6.74 -47.41 18.39
CA ASP A 53 6.92 -47.70 19.81
C ASP A 53 5.59 -47.58 20.59
N PRO A 54 5.08 -48.67 21.21
CA PRO A 54 3.87 -48.68 22.03
C PRO A 54 3.90 -47.72 23.24
N GLU A 55 5.07 -47.42 23.79
CA GLU A 55 5.21 -46.46 24.88
C GLU A 55 5.06 -45.02 24.36
N ALA A 56 5.68 -44.70 23.23
CA ALA A 56 5.51 -43.43 22.54
C ALA A 56 4.07 -43.22 22.02
N ALA A 57 3.36 -44.29 21.65
CA ALA A 57 1.95 -44.22 21.26
C ALA A 57 1.06 -43.62 22.35
N ARG A 58 1.35 -43.91 23.63
CA ARG A 58 0.58 -43.40 24.77
C ARG A 58 0.78 -41.90 24.98
N SER A 59 2.00 -41.39 24.84
CA SER A 59 2.31 -39.96 24.98
C SER A 59 1.84 -39.13 23.78
N PHE A 60 1.83 -39.71 22.58
CA PHE A 60 1.45 -39.04 21.34
C PHE A 60 0.00 -38.48 21.35
N ALA A 61 -0.94 -39.16 22.02
CA ALA A 61 -2.33 -38.69 22.08
C ALA A 61 -2.45 -37.29 22.73
N GLY A 62 -1.71 -37.06 23.82
CA GLY A 62 -1.65 -35.76 24.51
C GLY A 62 -0.95 -34.70 23.67
N TYR A 63 0.18 -35.07 23.05
CA TYR A 63 0.91 -34.18 22.13
C TYR A 63 0.02 -33.73 20.96
N ARG A 64 -0.69 -34.65 20.31
CA ARG A 64 -1.58 -34.34 19.18
C ARG A 64 -2.70 -33.36 19.58
N ALA A 65 -3.27 -33.51 20.77
CA ALA A 65 -4.27 -32.59 21.29
C ALA A 65 -3.69 -31.18 21.49
N ALA A 66 -2.50 -31.08 22.10
CA ALA A 66 -1.81 -29.81 22.27
C ALA A 66 -1.43 -29.15 20.92
N ALA A 67 -0.94 -29.94 19.97
CA ALA A 67 -0.62 -29.47 18.62
C ALA A 67 -1.87 -28.95 17.88
N ALA A 68 -3.02 -29.61 18.02
CA ALA A 68 -4.28 -29.15 17.44
C ALA A 68 -4.70 -27.78 18.01
N VAL A 69 -4.55 -27.56 19.32
CA VAL A 69 -4.82 -26.26 19.96
C VAL A 69 -3.86 -25.19 19.45
N ARG A 70 -2.56 -25.49 19.37
CA ARG A 70 -1.54 -24.56 18.85
C ARG A 70 -1.84 -24.18 17.40
N ARG A 71 -2.21 -25.16 16.56
CA ARG A 71 -2.61 -24.94 15.17
C ARG A 71 -3.85 -24.05 15.07
N GLY A 72 -4.84 -24.25 15.93
CA GLY A 72 -6.02 -23.39 16.02
C GLY A 72 -5.65 -21.93 16.26
N ARG A 73 -4.83 -21.66 17.28
CA ARG A 73 -4.36 -20.31 17.61
C ARG A 73 -3.58 -19.65 16.47
N LEU A 74 -2.72 -20.40 15.78
CA LEU A 74 -1.99 -19.89 14.62
C LEU A 74 -2.93 -19.51 13.47
N LYS A 75 -3.95 -20.33 13.21
CA LYS A 75 -4.98 -20.03 12.19
C LYS A 75 -5.84 -18.82 12.55
N GLU A 76 -6.24 -18.69 13.81
CA GLU A 76 -6.96 -17.51 14.30
C GLU A 76 -6.13 -16.24 14.13
N SER A 77 -4.83 -16.31 14.48
CA SER A 77 -3.90 -15.18 14.30
C SER A 77 -3.73 -14.83 12.82
N LEU A 78 -3.68 -15.83 11.93
CA LEU A 78 -3.60 -15.61 10.48
C LEU A 78 -4.87 -14.93 9.95
N ALA A 79 -6.05 -15.36 10.37
CA ALA A 79 -7.32 -14.76 9.95
C ALA A 79 -7.46 -13.30 10.42
N ASP A 80 -6.99 -12.98 11.63
CA ASP A 80 -6.92 -11.59 12.12
C ASP A 80 -5.96 -10.74 11.27
N LEU A 81 -4.78 -11.26 10.93
CA LEU A 81 -3.85 -10.57 10.02
C LEU A 81 -4.45 -10.37 8.62
N GLU A 82 -5.16 -11.36 8.06
CA GLU A 82 -5.82 -11.25 6.76
C GLU A 82 -6.91 -10.17 6.76
N THR A 83 -7.67 -10.07 7.86
CA THR A 83 -8.68 -9.00 8.04
C THR A 83 -8.01 -7.62 8.11
N ARG A 84 -6.91 -7.50 8.86
CA ARG A 84 -6.13 -6.24 8.94
C ARG A 84 -5.49 -5.88 7.60
N HIS A 85 -5.00 -6.87 6.86
CA HIS A 85 -4.43 -6.68 5.52
C HIS A 85 -5.49 -6.12 4.57
N ALA A 86 -6.70 -6.69 4.55
CA ALA A 86 -7.79 -6.17 3.73
C ALA A 86 -8.13 -4.70 4.07
N ALA A 87 -8.19 -4.35 5.36
CA ALA A 87 -8.40 -2.97 5.79
C ALA A 87 -7.24 -2.03 5.39
N MET A 88 -5.98 -2.46 5.51
CA MET A 88 -4.82 -1.67 5.06
C MET A 88 -4.79 -1.49 3.54
N GLN A 89 -5.25 -2.48 2.78
CA GLN A 89 -5.37 -2.37 1.33
C GLN A 89 -6.38 -1.30 0.92
N GLU A 90 -7.51 -1.20 1.63
CA GLU A 90 -8.48 -0.12 1.44
C GLU A 90 -7.87 1.25 1.76
N GLN A 91 -7.18 1.38 2.89
CA GLN A 91 -6.48 2.63 3.25
C GLN A 91 -5.42 3.03 2.21
N LEU A 92 -4.70 2.07 1.64
CA LEU A 92 -3.76 2.32 0.56
C LEU A 92 -4.48 2.85 -0.68
N ASN A 93 -5.61 2.24 -1.07
CA ASN A 93 -6.41 2.69 -2.20
C ASN A 93 -6.92 4.14 -2.00
N ASP A 94 -7.37 4.46 -0.78
CA ASP A 94 -7.82 5.81 -0.44
C ASP A 94 -6.68 6.83 -0.52
N ALA A 95 -5.49 6.48 0.00
CA ALA A 95 -4.30 7.31 -0.08
C ALA A 95 -3.89 7.59 -1.54
N TYR A 96 -3.99 6.59 -2.42
CA TYR A 96 -3.79 6.80 -3.87
C TYR A 96 -4.83 7.73 -4.47
N GLY A 97 -6.10 7.55 -4.11
CA GLY A 97 -7.17 8.42 -4.55
C GLY A 97 -6.89 9.88 -4.18
N GLU A 98 -6.45 10.13 -2.95
CA GLU A 98 -6.07 11.45 -2.47
C GLU A 98 -4.88 12.04 -3.23
N LEU A 99 -3.79 11.27 -3.36
CA LEU A 99 -2.63 11.67 -4.15
C LEU A 99 -3.05 12.07 -5.57
N LYS A 100 -3.90 11.26 -6.20
CA LYS A 100 -4.34 11.51 -7.57
C LYS A 100 -5.15 12.79 -7.70
N ARG A 101 -6.05 13.06 -6.75
CA ARG A 101 -6.81 14.31 -6.71
C ARG A 101 -5.88 15.52 -6.65
N TYR A 102 -4.85 15.49 -5.80
CA TYR A 102 -3.89 16.59 -5.71
C TYR A 102 -3.05 16.76 -6.97
N GLU A 103 -2.60 15.67 -7.59
CA GLU A 103 -1.87 15.72 -8.85
C GLU A 103 -2.70 16.33 -9.99
N ILE A 104 -3.98 15.98 -10.08
CA ILE A 104 -4.91 16.55 -11.07
C ILE A 104 -5.10 18.04 -10.80
N ALA A 105 -5.36 18.43 -9.55
CA ALA A 105 -5.53 19.83 -9.18
C ALA A 105 -4.29 20.68 -9.50
N ALA A 106 -3.09 20.16 -9.23
CA ALA A 106 -1.82 20.82 -9.56
C ALA A 106 -1.65 20.97 -11.08
N ARG A 107 -1.96 19.93 -11.86
CA ARG A 107 -1.90 19.96 -13.32
C ARG A 107 -2.86 21.00 -13.91
N ASP A 108 -4.10 21.02 -13.44
CA ASP A 108 -5.12 21.96 -13.91
C ASP A 108 -4.77 23.41 -13.57
N LYS A 109 -4.13 23.62 -12.42
CA LYS A 109 -3.61 24.94 -12.04
C LYS A 109 -2.45 25.36 -12.95
N ALA A 110 -1.46 24.49 -13.14
CA ALA A 110 -0.33 24.76 -14.05
C ALA A 110 -0.81 25.06 -15.47
N ARG A 111 -1.82 24.33 -15.97
CA ARG A 111 -2.44 24.59 -17.27
C ARG A 111 -3.07 25.98 -17.34
N ARG A 112 -3.82 26.38 -16.31
CA ARG A 112 -4.44 27.72 -16.23
C ARG A 112 -3.40 28.84 -16.19
N GLU A 113 -2.35 28.66 -15.40
CA GLU A 113 -1.23 29.62 -15.30
C GLU A 113 -0.52 29.76 -16.65
N ALA A 114 -0.21 28.66 -17.33
CA ALA A 114 0.41 28.68 -18.66
C ALA A 114 -0.48 29.36 -19.72
N LEU A 115 -1.79 29.14 -19.68
CA LEU A 115 -2.74 29.81 -20.58
C LEU A 115 -2.83 31.31 -20.31
N ALA A 116 -2.79 31.72 -19.04
CA ALA A 116 -2.80 33.14 -18.67
C ALA A 116 -1.53 33.86 -19.16
N VAL A 117 -0.36 33.24 -18.99
CA VAL A 117 0.92 33.77 -19.50
C VAL A 117 0.87 33.93 -21.02
N ARG A 118 0.46 32.89 -21.77
CA ARG A 118 0.34 32.96 -23.23
C ARG A 118 -0.61 34.06 -23.70
N ARG A 119 -1.74 34.24 -23.00
CA ARG A 119 -2.69 35.32 -23.31
C ARG A 119 -2.09 36.71 -23.08
N ALA A 120 -1.35 36.89 -21.99
CA ALA A 120 -0.69 38.16 -21.69
C ALA A 120 0.43 38.47 -22.71
N GLU A 121 1.22 37.46 -23.10
CA GLU A 121 2.24 37.58 -24.15
C GLU A 121 1.63 37.95 -25.50
N GLN A 122 0.55 37.27 -25.92
CA GLN A 122 -0.15 37.58 -27.17
C GLN A 122 -0.69 39.01 -27.18
N ALA A 123 -1.35 39.45 -26.10
CA ALA A 123 -1.89 40.80 -26.00
C ALA A 123 -0.78 41.88 -26.12
N GLY A 124 0.39 41.62 -25.54
CA GLY A 124 1.55 42.51 -25.66
C GLY A 124 2.11 42.57 -27.09
N LEU A 125 2.20 41.44 -27.78
CA LEU A 125 2.63 41.39 -29.19
C LEU A 125 1.65 42.11 -30.11
N ASP A 126 0.34 41.92 -29.90
CA ASP A 126 -0.71 42.58 -30.67
C ASP A 126 -0.63 44.11 -30.50
N GLU A 127 -0.39 44.60 -29.27
CA GLU A 127 -0.22 46.02 -29.00
C GLU A 127 1.00 46.61 -29.73
N ILE A 128 2.14 45.91 -29.73
CA ILE A 128 3.33 46.32 -30.47
C ILE A 128 3.04 46.37 -31.97
N GLY A 129 2.39 45.36 -32.53
CA GLY A 129 2.01 45.31 -33.94
C GLY A 129 1.13 46.49 -34.35
N LEU A 130 0.12 46.83 -33.52
CA LEU A 130 -0.75 47.99 -33.76
C LEU A 130 0.02 49.31 -33.72
N ARG A 131 0.98 49.49 -32.80
CA ARG A 131 1.82 50.69 -32.72
C ARG A 131 2.71 50.83 -33.95
N VAL A 132 3.35 49.74 -34.38
CA VAL A 132 4.21 49.73 -35.58
C VAL A 132 3.40 50.06 -36.83
N HIS A 133 2.22 49.45 -36.99
CA HIS A 133 1.34 49.76 -38.13
C HIS A 133 0.93 51.23 -38.17
N ARG A 134 0.54 51.82 -37.02
CA ARG A 134 0.18 53.25 -36.95
C ARG A 134 1.36 54.15 -37.30
N ALA A 135 2.56 53.83 -36.84
CA ALA A 135 3.76 54.61 -37.14
C ALA A 135 4.18 54.53 -38.62
N ALA A 136 3.86 53.44 -39.32
CA ALA A 136 4.15 53.27 -40.75
C ALA A 136 3.07 53.88 -41.68
N SER A 137 1.90 54.21 -41.14
CA SER A 137 0.73 54.68 -41.91
C SER A 137 0.46 56.19 -41.75
N GLY A 138 1.28 56.91 -40.99
CA GLY A 138 1.25 58.37 -40.82
C GLY A 138 2.54 58.97 -41.35
#